data_AF-A0AAV2W1M3-F1
#
_entry.id   AF-A0AAV2W1M3-F1
#
_cell.length_a   1.000
_cell.length_b   1.000
_cell.length_c   1.000
_cell.angle_alpha   90.00
_cell.angle_beta   90.00
_cell.angle_gamma   90.00
#
_symmetry.space_group_name_H-M   'P 1'
#
loop_
_entity.id
_entity.type
_entity.pdbx_description
1 polymer ?
#
loop_
_entity_poly.entity_id
_entity_poly.type
_entity_poly.pdbx_seq_one_letter_code
_entity_poly.pdbx_strand_id
1 'polypeptide(L)'
;MHIAKDDAFESGMTYVLAFTGNSVRIHKIDAPNVSVGETGSMIRQGKIGETVALPDGVRARTGRGQDPFFGKFNAAKQKGQFAPELFKEDGDLFVGATARFVVIDVPNRLLGEQVNVFATTAVRHKGEWSQVDRHTNVLFPYVFLTDVSTWNACSLWC
;
A
#
# COMPACT_ATOMS: atom_id res chain seq x y z
N MET A 1 -7.24 -0.91 2.39
CA MET A 1 -6.24 -1.12 3.46
C MET A 1 -6.97 -1.51 4.71
N HIS A 2 -6.74 -2.73 5.18
CA HIS A 2 -7.45 -3.36 6.29
C HIS A 2 -6.51 -3.42 7.49
N ILE A 3 -6.95 -2.92 8.64
CA ILE A 3 -6.15 -2.82 9.86
C ILE A 3 -6.99 -3.43 10.98
N ALA A 4 -6.56 -4.57 11.52
CA ALA A 4 -7.13 -5.16 12.71
C ALA A 4 -6.29 -4.82 13.94
N LYS A 5 -6.96 -4.64 15.07
CA LYS A 5 -6.35 -4.36 16.38
C LYS A 5 -6.19 -5.59 17.25
N ASP A 6 -6.58 -6.74 16.70
CA ASP A 6 -6.58 -8.06 17.32
C ASP A 6 -6.35 -9.12 16.23
N ASP A 7 -5.98 -10.33 16.65
CA ASP A 7 -5.73 -11.47 15.75
C ASP A 7 -7.02 -12.13 15.22
N ALA A 8 -8.16 -11.88 15.87
CA ALA A 8 -9.45 -12.43 15.48
C ALA A 8 -10.15 -11.62 14.39
N PHE A 9 -9.62 -10.45 14.03
CA PHE A 9 -10.23 -9.48 13.13
C PHE A 9 -11.64 -9.06 13.59
N GLU A 10 -11.85 -8.95 14.90
CA GLU A 10 -13.11 -8.50 15.49
C GLU A 10 -13.19 -6.97 15.55
N SER A 11 -12.06 -6.30 15.75
CA SER A 11 -11.97 -4.85 15.88
C SER A 11 -10.91 -4.24 14.98
N GLY A 12 -11.18 -3.03 14.48
CA GLY A 12 -10.25 -2.30 13.65
C GLY A 12 -10.92 -1.37 12.65
N MET A 13 -10.24 -1.09 11.54
CA MET A 13 -10.73 -0.20 10.51
C MET A 13 -10.27 -0.62 9.11
N THR A 14 -11.04 -0.20 8.12
CA THR A 14 -10.65 -0.26 6.71
C THR A 14 -10.64 1.13 6.13
N TYR A 15 -9.54 1.50 5.47
CA TYR A 15 -9.47 2.65 4.58
C TYR A 15 -9.62 2.21 3.13
N VAL A 16 -10.56 2.84 2.42
CA VAL A 16 -10.81 2.59 1.00
C VAL A 16 -10.40 3.81 0.20
N LEU A 17 -9.54 3.60 -0.81
CA LEU A 17 -9.06 4.65 -1.70
C LEU A 17 -9.59 4.38 -3.10
N ALA A 18 -10.45 5.29 -3.58
CA ALA A 18 -11.04 5.23 -4.91
C ALA A 18 -10.40 6.31 -5.80
N PHE A 19 -9.74 5.87 -6.87
CA PHE A 19 -9.03 6.74 -7.80
C PHE A 19 -9.91 7.10 -9.00
N THR A 20 -9.90 8.36 -9.41
CA THR A 20 -10.58 8.83 -10.63
C THR A 20 -9.77 9.97 -11.24
N GLY A 21 -9.17 9.73 -12.40
CA GLY A 21 -8.21 10.67 -13.00
C GLY A 21 -7.06 10.97 -12.04
N ASN A 22 -6.85 12.26 -11.76
CA ASN A 22 -5.83 12.73 -10.80
C ASN A 22 -6.36 12.91 -9.36
N SER A 23 -7.59 12.46 -9.08
CA SER A 23 -8.22 12.57 -7.76
C SER A 23 -8.22 11.24 -7.03
N VAL A 24 -8.12 11.30 -5.71
CA VAL A 24 -8.37 10.19 -4.80
C VAL A 24 -9.49 10.56 -3.82
N ARG A 25 -10.49 9.70 -3.70
CA ARG A 25 -11.50 9.74 -2.64
C ARG A 25 -11.14 8.73 -1.59
N ILE A 26 -11.12 9.16 -0.33
CA ILE A 26 -10.70 8.36 0.81
C ILE A 26 -11.90 8.16 1.72
N HIS A 27 -12.16 6.91 2.05
CA HIS A 27 -13.26 6.49 2.89
C HIS A 27 -12.75 5.69 4.08
N LYS A 28 -13.57 5.60 5.12
CA LYS A 28 -13.31 4.79 6.31
C LYS A 28 -14.53 3.92 6.62
N ILE A 29 -14.25 2.69 7.03
CA ILE A 29 -15.22 1.75 7.60
C ILE A 29 -14.66 1.29 8.94
N ASP A 30 -15.48 1.31 9.99
CA ASP A 30 -15.09 0.85 11.33
C ASP A 30 -15.24 -0.68 11.44
N ALA A 31 -14.59 -1.40 10.50
CA ALA A 31 -14.46 -2.84 10.49
C ALA A 31 -13.12 -3.24 9.85
N PRO A 32 -12.41 -4.25 10.41
CA PRO A 32 -11.08 -4.63 9.96
C PRO A 32 -11.07 -5.49 8.69
N ASN A 33 -12.18 -6.11 8.30
CA ASN A 33 -12.27 -6.97 7.10
C ASN A 33 -13.65 -6.81 6.46
N VAL A 34 -13.74 -5.92 5.49
CA VAL A 34 -15.00 -5.55 4.83
C VAL A 34 -15.21 -6.33 3.53
N SER A 35 -16.45 -6.36 3.04
CA SER A 35 -16.78 -7.09 1.82
C SER A 35 -16.15 -6.44 0.58
N VAL A 36 -15.93 -7.25 -0.47
CA VAL A 36 -15.38 -6.75 -1.75
C VAL A 36 -16.31 -5.69 -2.34
N GLY A 37 -15.76 -4.52 -2.66
CA GLY A 37 -16.52 -3.38 -3.20
C GLY A 37 -17.19 -2.49 -2.16
N GLU A 38 -17.14 -2.85 -0.87
CA GLU A 38 -17.61 -1.99 0.19
C GLU A 38 -16.75 -0.73 0.30
N THR A 39 -17.39 0.43 0.26
CA THR A 39 -16.67 1.72 0.16
C THR A 39 -16.76 2.53 1.46
N GLY A 40 -17.80 2.36 2.28
CA GLY A 40 -17.97 3.11 3.52
C GLY A 40 -18.19 4.61 3.36
N SER A 41 -18.11 5.33 4.47
CA SER A 41 -18.30 6.78 4.53
C SER A 41 -17.07 7.52 3.98
N MET A 42 -17.29 8.45 3.06
CA MET A 42 -16.22 9.32 2.58
C MET A 42 -15.77 10.24 3.70
N ILE A 43 -14.47 10.28 3.95
CA ILE A 43 -13.86 11.15 4.97
C ILE A 43 -13.11 12.32 4.34
N ARG A 44 -12.59 12.16 3.12
CA ARG A 44 -11.87 13.23 2.40
C ARG A 44 -11.74 12.94 0.91
N GLN A 45 -11.57 14.00 0.12
CA GLN A 45 -11.07 13.93 -1.25
C GLN A 45 -9.76 14.72 -1.35
N GLY A 46 -8.81 14.21 -2.15
CA GLY A 46 -7.54 14.88 -2.42
C GLY A 46 -7.03 14.60 -3.82
N LYS A 47 -5.83 15.12 -4.12
CA LYS A 47 -5.14 14.89 -5.39
C LYS A 47 -4.00 13.88 -5.23
N ILE A 48 -3.73 13.13 -6.29
CA ILE A 48 -2.56 12.25 -6.36
C ILE A 48 -1.29 13.12 -6.32
N GLY A 49 -0.29 12.71 -5.55
CA GLY A 49 0.97 13.43 -5.31
C GLY A 49 0.96 14.32 -4.06
N GLU A 50 -0.21 14.61 -3.49
CA GLU A 50 -0.34 15.44 -2.30
C GLU A 50 -0.49 14.59 -1.03
N THR A 51 -0.09 15.16 0.11
CA THR A 51 -0.43 14.58 1.42
C THR A 51 -1.80 15.11 1.84
N VAL A 52 -2.71 14.20 2.15
CA VAL A 52 -4.10 14.50 2.51
C VAL A 52 -4.28 14.27 4.00
N ALA A 53 -4.66 15.32 4.75
CA ALA A 53 -5.02 15.20 6.15
C ALA A 53 -6.43 14.62 6.31
N LEU A 54 -6.54 13.60 7.15
CA LEU A 54 -7.77 12.88 7.46
C LEU A 54 -8.17 13.13 8.93
N PRO A 55 -9.39 12.76 9.34
CA PRO A 55 -9.77 12.79 10.75
C PRO A 55 -8.81 12.01 11.65
N ASP A 56 -8.83 12.34 12.95
CA ASP A 56 -8.03 11.66 13.98
C ASP A 56 -6.51 11.75 13.81
N GLY A 57 -6.02 12.71 13.02
CA GLY A 57 -4.58 12.89 12.80
C GLY A 57 -3.97 11.89 11.83
N VAL A 58 -4.80 11.14 11.10
CA VAL A 58 -4.37 10.23 10.04
C VAL A 58 -3.96 11.05 8.81
N ARG A 59 -2.94 10.59 8.08
CA ARG A 59 -2.55 11.19 6.80
C ARG A 59 -2.52 10.13 5.71
N ALA A 60 -2.91 10.50 4.50
CA ALA A 60 -2.78 9.62 3.34
C ALA A 60 -1.96 10.30 2.26
N ARG A 61 -1.11 9.52 1.58
CA ARG A 61 -0.39 9.96 0.39
C ARG A 61 -0.52 8.89 -0.68
N THR A 62 -0.80 9.32 -1.90
CA THR A 62 -0.80 8.44 -3.06
C THR A 62 0.04 9.07 -4.14
N GLY A 63 0.73 8.28 -4.96
CA GLY A 63 1.62 8.86 -5.96
C GLY A 63 2.44 7.85 -6.71
N ARG A 64 3.39 8.37 -7.49
CA ARG A 64 4.41 7.60 -8.18
C ARG A 64 5.76 7.95 -7.57
N GLY A 65 6.62 6.95 -7.44
CA GLY A 65 7.99 7.13 -6.98
C GLY A 65 8.88 6.09 -7.65
N GLN A 66 10.21 6.25 -7.51
CA GLN A 66 11.13 5.20 -7.94
C GLN A 66 10.80 3.91 -7.21
N ASP A 67 10.79 2.82 -7.96
CA ASP A 67 10.55 1.51 -7.42
C ASP A 67 11.72 1.11 -6.51
N PRO A 68 11.50 0.82 -5.21
CA PRO A 68 12.57 0.40 -4.30
C PRO A 68 12.90 -1.09 -4.42
N PHE A 69 12.17 -1.84 -5.24
CA PHE A 69 12.41 -3.27 -5.40
C PHE A 69 13.66 -3.51 -6.23
N PHE A 70 14.37 -4.57 -5.90
CA PHE A 70 15.46 -5.12 -6.68
C PHE A 70 15.10 -6.56 -7.01
N GLY A 71 15.16 -6.94 -8.28
CA GLY A 71 14.78 -8.27 -8.74
C GLY A 71 15.70 -8.74 -9.84
N LYS A 72 16.39 -9.85 -9.65
CA LYS A 72 17.29 -10.37 -10.69
C LYS A 72 16.50 -11.08 -11.79
N PHE A 73 16.59 -10.62 -13.04
CA PHE A 73 16.01 -11.33 -14.20
C PHE A 73 16.75 -11.04 -15.53
N ASN A 74 16.95 -12.09 -16.35
CA ASN A 74 17.63 -11.99 -17.64
C ASN A 74 16.71 -11.44 -18.76
N ALA A 75 17.25 -10.56 -19.61
CA ALA A 75 16.62 -9.93 -20.78
C ALA A 75 16.00 -10.91 -21.79
N ALA A 76 16.39 -12.20 -21.78
CA ALA A 76 15.81 -13.24 -22.65
C ALA A 76 14.31 -13.52 -22.39
N LYS A 77 13.81 -13.34 -21.16
CA LYS A 77 12.39 -13.55 -20.83
C LYS A 77 11.49 -12.49 -21.46
N GLN A 78 11.98 -11.25 -21.57
CA GLN A 78 11.24 -10.15 -22.21
C GLN A 78 11.01 -10.41 -23.70
N LYS A 79 11.75 -11.34 -24.32
CA LYS A 79 11.60 -11.75 -25.71
C LYS A 79 10.81 -13.07 -25.89
N GLY A 80 10.22 -13.62 -24.82
CA GLY A 80 9.40 -14.85 -24.89
C GLY A 80 10.18 -16.16 -25.08
N GLN A 81 11.51 -16.14 -24.89
CA GLN A 81 12.40 -17.28 -25.15
C GLN A 81 12.98 -17.81 -23.82
N PHE A 82 12.12 -18.34 -22.95
CA PHE A 82 12.53 -18.83 -21.64
C PHE A 82 13.44 -20.07 -21.76
N ALA A 83 14.69 -19.95 -21.32
CA ALA A 83 15.68 -21.02 -21.26
C ALA A 83 16.40 -20.98 -19.88
N PRO A 84 16.13 -21.93 -18.96
CA PRO A 84 16.62 -21.90 -17.58
C PRO A 84 18.15 -21.99 -17.44
N GLU A 85 18.83 -22.51 -18.45
CA GLU A 85 20.29 -22.58 -18.55
C GLU A 85 20.95 -21.23 -18.88
N LEU A 86 20.18 -20.22 -19.31
CA LEU A 86 20.69 -18.86 -19.57
C LEU A 86 20.69 -17.97 -18.32
N PHE A 87 20.35 -18.49 -17.14
CA PHE A 87 20.41 -17.72 -15.89
C PHE A 87 21.85 -17.36 -15.55
N LYS A 88 22.30 -16.19 -16.02
CA LYS A 88 23.46 -15.47 -15.48
C LYS A 88 22.96 -14.47 -14.45
N GLU A 89 23.68 -14.30 -13.35
CA GLU A 89 23.31 -13.48 -12.19
C GLU A 89 23.31 -11.96 -12.42
N ASP A 90 23.04 -11.49 -13.63
CA ASP A 90 23.30 -10.11 -14.02
C ASP A 90 22.01 -9.37 -14.40
N GLY A 91 21.75 -8.25 -13.71
CA GLY A 91 20.70 -7.27 -14.03
C GLY A 91 19.55 -7.20 -13.03
N ASP A 92 19.10 -5.98 -12.72
CA ASP A 92 17.92 -5.72 -11.89
C ASP A 92 16.73 -5.27 -12.77
N LEU A 93 15.61 -5.98 -12.61
CA LEU A 93 14.33 -5.84 -13.33
C LEU A 93 13.67 -4.49 -13.09
N PHE A 94 13.95 -3.87 -11.94
CA PHE A 94 13.27 -2.64 -11.51
C PHE A 94 14.14 -1.40 -11.69
N VAL A 95 15.33 -1.53 -12.28
CA VAL A 95 16.18 -0.37 -12.61
C VAL A 95 15.41 0.60 -13.50
N GLY A 96 15.22 1.82 -13.00
CA GLY A 96 14.46 2.87 -13.68
C GLY A 96 12.93 2.67 -13.68
N ALA A 97 12.41 1.63 -13.02
CA ALA A 97 10.99 1.44 -12.85
C ALA A 97 10.40 2.48 -11.88
N THR A 98 9.13 2.80 -12.10
CA THR A 98 8.33 3.61 -11.17
C THR A 98 7.20 2.76 -10.64
N ALA A 99 7.10 2.68 -9.31
CA ALA A 99 5.96 2.08 -8.63
C ALA A 99 4.90 3.13 -8.30
N ARG A 100 3.68 2.65 -8.09
CA ARG A 100 2.59 3.45 -7.52
C ARG A 100 2.49 3.12 -6.04
N PHE A 101 2.47 4.17 -5.21
CA PHE A 101 2.43 4.03 -3.77
C PHE A 101 1.11 4.52 -3.21
N VAL A 102 0.65 3.80 -2.20
CA VAL A 102 -0.44 4.21 -1.31
C VAL A 102 0.09 4.08 0.10
N VAL A 103 0.18 5.22 0.80
CA VAL A 103 0.68 5.31 2.17
C VAL A 103 -0.43 5.88 3.03
N ILE A 104 -0.69 5.25 4.18
CA ILE A 104 -1.60 5.76 5.20
C ILE A 104 -0.83 5.78 6.52
N ASP A 105 -0.56 6.97 7.04
CA ASP A 105 0.02 7.18 8.35
C ASP A 105 -1.11 7.15 9.39
N VAL A 106 -1.13 6.14 10.24
CA VAL A 106 -2.13 5.99 11.30
C VAL A 106 -1.47 6.22 12.66
N PRO A 107 -1.93 7.21 13.48
CA PRO A 107 -1.38 7.41 14.82
C PRO A 107 -1.52 6.17 15.71
N ASN A 108 -0.48 5.84 16.47
CA ASN A 108 -0.46 4.67 17.36
C ASN A 108 -1.65 4.58 18.31
N ARG A 109 -2.17 5.74 18.80
CA ARG A 109 -3.36 5.80 19.65
C ARG A 109 -4.64 5.23 19.01
N LEU A 110 -4.65 5.06 17.69
CA LEU A 110 -5.75 4.46 16.94
C LEU A 110 -5.55 2.97 16.69
N LEU A 111 -4.38 2.42 17.00
CA LEU A 111 -4.00 1.02 16.82
C LEU A 111 -4.16 0.25 18.14
N GLY A 112 -4.24 -1.08 18.05
CA GLY A 112 -4.17 -1.95 19.22
C GLY A 112 -2.73 -2.23 19.64
N GLU A 113 -2.55 -2.99 20.73
CA GLU A 113 -1.22 -3.54 21.11
C GLU A 113 -0.67 -4.48 20.02
N GLN A 114 -1.58 -5.16 19.32
CA GLN A 114 -1.30 -5.97 18.14
C GLN A 114 -1.89 -5.29 16.92
N VAL A 115 -1.17 -5.38 15.79
CA VAL A 115 -1.57 -4.74 14.54
C VAL A 115 -1.40 -5.75 13.41
N ASN A 116 -2.54 -6.19 12.87
CA ASN A 116 -2.56 -7.05 11.69
C ASN A 116 -3.07 -6.26 10.49
N VAL A 117 -2.31 -6.30 9.39
CA VAL A 117 -2.62 -5.49 8.20
C VAL A 117 -2.63 -6.35 6.96
N PHE A 118 -3.61 -6.10 6.10
CA PHE A 118 -3.59 -6.60 4.73
C PHE A 118 -4.20 -5.58 3.77
N ALA A 119 -3.83 -5.68 2.51
CA ALA A 119 -4.36 -4.84 1.45
C ALA A 119 -5.11 -5.69 0.42
N THR A 120 -6.15 -5.11 -0.16
CA THR A 120 -6.90 -5.69 -1.26
C THR A 120 -7.06 -4.63 -2.34
N THR A 121 -7.10 -5.07 -3.59
CA THR A 121 -7.51 -4.23 -4.72
C THR A 121 -8.71 -4.87 -5.38
N ALA A 122 -9.76 -4.09 -5.60
CA ALA A 122 -10.93 -4.50 -6.34
C ALA A 122 -11.18 -3.57 -7.52
N VAL A 123 -11.68 -4.15 -8.61
CA VAL A 123 -12.08 -3.41 -9.80
C VAL A 123 -13.51 -3.76 -10.14
N ARG A 124 -14.22 -2.82 -10.78
CA ARG A 124 -15.55 -3.10 -11.30
C ARG A 124 -15.42 -3.73 -12.68
N HIS A 125 -15.91 -4.94 -12.86
CA HIS A 125 -15.93 -5.66 -14.12
C HIS A 125 -17.35 -6.17 -14.39
N LYS A 126 -17.91 -5.84 -15.57
CA LYS A 126 -19.28 -6.23 -15.97
C LYS A 126 -20.37 -5.90 -14.94
N GLY A 127 -20.23 -4.76 -14.26
CA GLY A 127 -21.20 -4.29 -13.27
C GLY A 127 -20.95 -4.79 -11.84
N GLU A 128 -20.11 -5.81 -11.67
CA GLU A 128 -19.79 -6.44 -10.39
C GLU A 128 -18.40 -6.03 -9.89
N TRP A 129 -18.19 -6.10 -8.57
CA TRP A 129 -16.87 -5.91 -7.98
C TRP A 129 -16.13 -7.25 -7.95
N SER A 130 -14.89 -7.24 -8.43
CA SER A 130 -13.99 -8.40 -8.34
C SER A 130 -12.70 -7.98 -7.67
N GLN A 131 -12.32 -8.69 -6.61
CA GLN A 131 -11.00 -8.55 -6.02
C GLN A 131 -9.98 -9.16 -6.97
N VAL A 132 -9.06 -8.34 -7.46
CA VAL A 132 -7.99 -8.76 -8.39
C VAL A 132 -6.68 -9.02 -7.68
N ASP A 133 -6.59 -8.59 -6.42
CA ASP A 133 -5.40 -8.70 -5.63
C ASP A 133 -5.71 -8.71 -4.13
N ARG A 134 -4.96 -9.55 -3.40
CA ARG A 134 -4.96 -9.66 -1.94
C ARG A 134 -3.54 -9.86 -1.47
N HIS A 135 -3.05 -8.87 -0.76
CA HIS A 135 -1.70 -8.77 -0.27
C HIS A 135 -1.74 -8.82 1.26
N THR A 136 -1.37 -9.97 1.83
CA THR A 136 -1.08 -10.10 3.27
C THR A 136 0.43 -9.96 3.43
N ASN A 137 0.90 -9.11 4.34
CA ASN A 137 2.34 -8.99 4.66
C ASN A 137 3.28 -8.89 3.44
N VAL A 138 2.99 -8.01 2.47
CA VAL A 138 3.91 -7.83 1.33
C VAL A 138 5.15 -7.09 1.81
N LEU A 139 6.16 -7.88 2.20
CA LEU A 139 7.59 -7.68 1.96
C LEU A 139 8.18 -6.27 2.16
N PHE A 140 7.62 -5.43 3.04
CA PHE A 140 8.31 -4.27 3.63
C PHE A 140 7.70 -3.92 5.00
N PRO A 141 8.23 -4.48 6.09
CA PRO A 141 7.99 -3.97 7.44
C PRO A 141 8.86 -2.73 7.65
N TYR A 142 8.31 -1.53 7.49
CA TYR A 142 8.79 -0.37 8.25
C TYR A 142 7.62 0.19 9.04
N VAL A 143 7.43 -0.37 10.23
CA VAL A 143 6.72 0.35 11.29
C VAL A 143 7.72 1.33 11.87
N PHE A 144 7.74 2.57 11.36
CA PHE A 144 8.40 3.65 12.08
C PHE A 144 7.52 4.03 13.28
N LEU A 145 7.80 3.42 14.44
CA LEU A 145 7.39 3.97 15.71
C LEU A 145 8.30 5.17 15.97
N THR A 146 7.91 6.36 15.50
CA THR A 146 8.63 7.58 15.86
C THR A 146 8.24 7.95 17.29
N ASP A 147 9.11 7.66 18.26
CA ASP A 147 9.10 8.40 19.51
C ASP A 147 9.81 9.74 19.27
N VAL A 148 9.14 10.82 19.67
CA VAL A 148 9.53 12.20 19.36
C VAL A 148 10.65 12.65 20.28
N SER A 149 11.89 12.24 20.00
CA SER A 149 13.09 12.97 20.45
C SER A 149 14.37 12.49 19.77
N THR A 150 14.57 12.84 18.50
CA THR A 150 15.89 13.21 17.91
C THR A 150 15.76 13.29 16.39
N TRP A 151 15.51 14.49 15.88
CA TRP A 151 15.82 14.81 14.49
C TRP A 151 17.32 15.01 14.39
N ASN A 152 18.05 13.98 13.93
CA ASN A 152 19.34 14.07 13.23
C ASN A 152 19.85 12.64 12.96
N ALA A 153 19.29 11.97 11.95
CA ALA A 153 19.97 10.94 11.17
C ALA A 153 19.00 10.39 10.12
N CYS A 154 19.00 10.98 8.93
CA CYS A 154 18.70 10.22 7.72
C CYS A 154 19.45 10.88 6.55
N SER A 155 20.78 10.77 6.62
CA SER A 155 21.64 10.76 5.46
C SER A 155 22.20 9.34 5.33
N LEU A 156 22.27 8.86 4.08
CA LEU A 156 22.73 7.53 3.65
C LEU A 156 21.71 6.38 3.93
N TRP A 157 21.37 5.47 3.00
CA TRP A 157 22.07 4.89 1.86
C TRP A 157 21.09 4.41 0.76
N CYS A 158 21.59 4.46 -0.49
CA CYS A 158 21.26 3.73 -1.72
C CYS A 158 19.83 3.21 -1.95
#